data_AF-A0A063BFQ2-F1
#
_entry.id   AF-A0A063BFQ2-F1
#
_cell.length_a   1.000
_cell.length_b   1.000
_cell.length_c   1.000
_cell.angle_alpha   90.00
_cell.angle_beta   90.00
_cell.angle_gamma   90.00
#
_symmetry.space_group_name_H-M   'P 1'
#
loop_
_entity.id
_entity.type
_entity.pdbx_description
1 polymer ?
#
loop_
_entity_poly.entity_id
_entity_poly.type
_entity_poly.pdbx_seq_one_letter_code
_entity_poly.pdbx_strand_id
1 'polypeptide(L)'
;MSAYVVFTRERTIDPAQMDQYRQKAPAARGGRDITPLAFYGRLEVLEGAPIEGAVVLQFPSMEAAREWYRSPAYQAALPHRLRGADYRVFLIEGVDGNGPDEANATASAHPTSS
;
A
#
# COMPACT_ATOMS: atom_id res chain seq x y z
N MET A 1 -1.83 -4.74 14.34
CA MET A 1 -0.64 -4.86 13.49
C MET A 1 -0.67 -3.72 12.49
N SER A 2 0.49 -3.22 12.09
CA SER A 2 0.66 -2.24 11.03
C SER A 2 0.07 -2.78 9.72
N ALA A 3 -0.19 -1.88 8.78
CA ALA A 3 -0.64 -2.26 7.46
C ALA A 3 0.05 -1.43 6.40
N TYR A 4 0.16 -2.00 5.20
CA TYR A 4 0.85 -1.38 4.08
C TYR A 4 -0.07 -1.28 2.88
N VAL A 5 -0.19 -0.07 2.33
CA VAL A 5 -0.72 0.10 0.99
C VAL A 5 0.45 0.20 0.02
N VAL A 6 0.50 -0.72 -0.92
CA VAL A 6 1.53 -0.80 -1.95
C VAL A 6 0.93 -0.38 -3.28
N PHE A 7 1.59 0.56 -3.94
CA PHE A 7 1.27 0.99 -5.29
C PHE A 7 2.38 0.56 -6.22
N THR A 8 2.01 -0.04 -7.34
CA THR A 8 2.88 -0.26 -8.49
C THR A 8 2.24 0.43 -9.67
N ARG A 9 2.96 1.35 -10.31
CA ARG A 9 2.55 1.98 -11.56
C ARG A 9 3.09 1.13 -12.69
N GLU A 10 2.23 0.36 -13.33
CA GLU A 10 2.60 -0.55 -14.41
C GLU A 10 2.97 0.27 -15.66
N ARG A 11 2.11 1.22 -16.05
CA ARG A 11 2.38 2.16 -17.15
C ARG A 11 1.57 3.45 -17.03
N THR A 12 2.08 4.54 -17.58
CA THR A 12 1.37 5.81 -17.73
C THR A 12 0.58 5.82 -19.06
N ILE A 13 -0.69 6.21 -18.99
CA ILE A 13 -1.62 6.29 -20.13
C ILE A 13 -1.81 7.76 -20.54
N ASP A 14 -2.13 8.63 -19.57
CA ASP A 14 -2.38 10.06 -19.78
C ASP A 14 -1.61 10.87 -18.72
N PRO A 15 -0.47 11.49 -19.11
CA PRO A 15 0.33 12.31 -18.21
C PRO A 15 -0.45 13.49 -17.60
N ALA A 16 -1.38 14.11 -18.34
CA ALA A 16 -2.15 15.26 -17.86
C ALA A 16 -3.16 14.85 -16.79
N GLN A 17 -3.76 13.65 -16.90
CA GLN A 17 -4.57 13.08 -15.81
C GLN A 17 -3.71 12.74 -14.59
N MET A 18 -2.49 12.23 -14.80
CA MET A 18 -1.55 12.01 -13.69
C MET A 18 -1.12 13.30 -13.00
N ASP A 19 -0.98 14.41 -13.74
CA ASP A 19 -0.72 15.73 -13.15
C ASP A 19 -1.88 16.19 -12.27
N GLN A 20 -3.13 16.05 -12.75
CA GLN A 20 -4.33 16.36 -11.97
C GLN A 20 -4.43 15.49 -10.71
N TYR A 21 -4.09 14.19 -10.80
CA TYR A 21 -4.00 13.31 -9.65
C TYR A 21 -2.95 13.79 -8.64
N ARG A 22 -1.74 14.14 -9.11
CA ARG A 22 -0.63 14.60 -8.26
C ARG A 22 -0.93 15.90 -7.52
N GLN A 23 -1.75 16.78 -8.08
CA GLN A 23 -2.19 18.01 -7.40
C GLN A 23 -3.22 17.74 -6.29
N LYS A 24 -4.08 16.73 -6.45
CA LYS A 24 -5.16 16.40 -5.49
C LYS A 24 -4.73 15.42 -4.40
N ALA A 25 -3.80 14.51 -4.70
CA ALA A 25 -3.40 13.43 -3.80
C ALA A 25 -2.74 13.89 -2.47
N PRO A 26 -1.93 14.97 -2.40
CA PRO A 26 -1.35 15.44 -1.15
C PRO A 26 -2.42 15.86 -0.13
N ALA A 27 -3.48 16.55 -0.56
CA ALA A 27 -4.61 16.91 0.29
C ALA A 27 -5.35 15.68 0.84
N ALA A 28 -5.32 14.56 0.11
CA ALA A 28 -5.91 13.29 0.53
C ALA A 28 -5.06 12.49 1.54
N ARG A 29 -3.79 12.85 1.75
CA ARG A 29 -2.99 12.24 2.83
C ARG A 29 -3.55 12.64 4.20
N GLY A 30 -4.01 13.89 4.35
CA GLY A 30 -4.53 14.42 5.62
C GLY A 30 -3.51 14.34 6.76
N GLY A 31 -3.78 14.96 7.90
CA GLY A 31 -2.93 14.84 9.11
C GLY A 31 -3.00 13.44 9.77
N ARG A 32 -3.09 12.38 8.97
CA ARG A 32 -3.17 10.98 9.41
C ARG A 32 -1.77 10.44 9.60
N ASP A 33 -1.64 9.46 10.49
CA ASP A 33 -0.39 8.71 10.73
C ASP A 33 -0.06 7.80 9.53
N ILE A 34 0.27 8.40 8.40
CA ILE A 34 0.71 7.72 7.18
C ILE A 34 2.21 7.94 7.05
N THR A 35 2.98 6.88 7.19
CA THR A 35 4.44 6.92 7.04
C THR A 35 4.82 6.44 5.64
N PRO A 36 5.37 7.30 4.75
CA PRO A 36 5.93 6.83 3.49
C PRO A 36 7.23 6.07 3.76
N LEU A 37 7.30 4.80 3.34
CA LEU A 37 8.51 3.98 3.47
C LEU A 37 9.33 3.95 2.17
N ALA A 38 8.65 4.01 1.02
CA ALA A 38 9.27 4.15 -0.29
C ALA A 38 8.36 5.00 -1.18
N PHE A 39 8.92 5.89 -2.00
CA PHE A 39 8.12 6.81 -2.81
C PHE A 39 8.85 7.23 -4.10
N TYR A 40 8.59 6.54 -5.22
CA TYR A 40 9.15 6.84 -6.55
C TYR A 40 10.68 7.11 -6.57
N GLY A 41 11.44 6.39 -5.75
CA GLY A 41 12.91 6.42 -5.77
C GLY A 41 13.50 5.57 -6.90
N ARG A 42 14.82 5.34 -6.85
CA ARG A 42 15.48 4.38 -7.77
C ARG A 42 14.83 3.01 -7.63
N LEU A 43 14.33 2.49 -8.74
CA LEU A 43 13.61 1.23 -8.82
C LEU A 43 14.38 0.25 -9.71
N GLU A 44 14.49 -0.99 -9.27
CA GLU A 44 15.01 -2.12 -10.03
C GLU A 44 14.00 -3.27 -9.92
N VAL A 45 13.58 -3.81 -11.07
CA VAL A 45 12.69 -4.97 -11.12
C VAL A 45 13.58 -6.21 -11.26
N LEU A 46 13.66 -7.00 -10.20
CA LEU A 46 14.48 -8.21 -10.17
C LEU A 46 13.86 -9.36 -10.97
N GLU A 47 12.53 -9.49 -10.90
CA GLU A 47 11.76 -10.54 -11.59
C GLU A 47 10.39 -9.99 -12.04
N GLY A 48 9.86 -10.54 -13.14
CA GLY A 48 8.55 -10.19 -13.68
C GLY A 48 8.55 -9.02 -14.67
N ALA A 49 7.35 -8.49 -14.96
CA ALA A 49 7.18 -7.39 -15.89
C ALA A 49 7.73 -6.07 -15.33
N PRO A 50 8.27 -5.18 -16.17
CA PRO A 50 8.75 -3.88 -15.73
C PRO A 50 7.60 -3.01 -15.23
N ILE A 51 7.89 -2.15 -14.26
CA ILE A 51 6.97 -1.12 -13.75
C ILE A 51 7.66 0.24 -13.79
N GLU A 52 6.90 1.32 -13.95
CA GLU A 52 7.42 2.69 -14.03
C GLU A 52 7.67 3.34 -12.65
N GLY A 53 7.26 2.70 -11.56
CA GLY A 53 7.44 3.25 -10.22
C GLY A 53 6.61 2.54 -9.15
N ALA A 54 7.02 2.72 -7.89
CA ALA A 54 6.32 2.14 -6.75
C ALA A 54 6.24 3.11 -5.55
N VAL A 55 5.24 2.89 -4.70
CA VAL A 55 5.07 3.57 -3.42
C VAL A 55 4.68 2.54 -2.36
N VAL A 56 5.26 2.66 -1.17
CA VAL A 56 4.87 1.89 0.02
C VAL A 56 4.51 2.87 1.13
N LEU A 57 3.27 2.79 1.60
CA LEU A 57 2.74 3.59 2.71
C LEU A 57 2.42 2.68 3.88
N GLN A 58 2.94 2.99 5.07
CA GLN A 58 2.60 2.32 6.31
C GLN A 58 1.48 3.08 7.04
N PHE A 59 0.58 2.30 7.64
CA PHE A 59 -0.53 2.72 8.47
C PHE A 59 -0.48 1.97 9.80
N PRO A 60 -1.08 2.51 10.87
CA PRO A 60 -1.15 1.83 12.17
C PRO A 60 -2.02 0.57 12.17
N SER A 61 -2.97 0.45 11.23
CA SER A 61 -3.84 -0.72 11.09
C SER A 61 -4.44 -0.88 9.68
N MET A 62 -4.95 -2.07 9.38
CA MET A 62 -5.71 -2.36 8.15
C MET A 62 -6.94 -1.47 8.01
N GLU A 63 -7.60 -1.14 9.13
CA GLU A 63 -8.76 -0.25 9.17
C GLU A 63 -8.38 1.18 8.78
N ALA A 64 -7.33 1.73 9.41
CA ALA A 64 -6.84 3.08 9.10
C ALA A 64 -6.47 3.24 7.61
N ALA A 65 -5.85 2.21 7.02
CA ALA A 65 -5.54 2.18 5.60
C ALA A 65 -6.81 2.17 4.72
N ARG A 66 -7.84 1.38 5.08
CA ARG A 66 -9.13 1.32 4.36
C ARG A 66 -9.88 2.64 4.45
N GLU A 67 -9.94 3.26 5.63
CA GLU A 67 -10.56 4.56 5.84
C GLU A 67 -9.86 5.66 5.05
N TRP A 68 -8.54 5.59 4.93
CA TRP A 68 -7.78 6.47 4.06
C TRP A 68 -8.14 6.27 2.59
N TYR A 69 -8.11 5.04 2.10
CA TYR A 69 -8.43 4.74 0.71
C TYR A 69 -9.88 5.12 0.35
N ARG A 70 -10.82 4.96 1.29
CA ARG A 70 -12.24 5.31 1.13
C ARG A 70 -12.55 6.79 1.40
N SER A 71 -11.58 7.56 1.87
CA SER A 71 -11.81 8.96 2.23
C SER A 71 -12.34 9.77 1.03
N PRO A 72 -13.26 10.73 1.25
CA PRO A 72 -13.77 11.58 0.17
C PRO A 72 -12.65 12.29 -0.60
N ALA A 73 -11.62 12.75 0.10
CA ALA A 73 -10.48 13.41 -0.51
C ALA A 73 -9.69 12.48 -1.46
N TYR A 74 -9.41 11.24 -1.04
CA TYR A 74 -8.72 10.28 -1.90
C TYR A 74 -9.61 9.82 -3.07
N GLN A 75 -10.89 9.57 -2.80
CA GLN A 75 -11.87 9.19 -3.83
C GLN A 75 -12.10 10.31 -4.87
N ALA A 76 -11.96 11.58 -4.51
CA ALA A 76 -12.00 12.69 -5.46
C ALA A 76 -10.77 12.74 -6.39
N ALA A 77 -9.63 12.22 -5.95
CA ALA A 77 -8.40 12.14 -6.75
C ALA A 77 -8.36 10.87 -7.63
N LEU A 78 -8.94 9.76 -7.16
CA LEU A 78 -8.87 8.43 -7.78
C LEU A 78 -9.26 8.39 -9.27
N PRO A 79 -10.34 9.06 -9.75
CA PRO A 79 -10.71 9.02 -11.17
C PRO A 79 -9.64 9.56 -12.11
N HIS A 80 -8.79 10.48 -11.66
CA HIS A 80 -7.66 10.96 -12.45
C HIS A 80 -6.55 9.92 -12.52
N ARG A 81 -6.25 9.23 -11.41
CA ARG A 81 -5.26 8.14 -11.41
C ARG A 81 -5.67 7.00 -12.34
N LEU A 82 -6.93 6.57 -12.28
CA LEU A 82 -7.44 5.47 -13.10
C LEU A 82 -7.42 5.79 -14.61
N ARG A 83 -7.58 7.06 -15.00
CA ARG A 83 -7.44 7.50 -16.40
C ARG A 83 -5.99 7.76 -16.79
N GLY A 84 -5.16 8.15 -15.82
CA GLY A 84 -3.79 8.57 -16.06
C GLY A 84 -2.80 7.42 -16.16
N ALA A 85 -3.05 6.28 -15.52
CA ALA A 85 -2.10 5.17 -15.50
C ALA A 85 -2.74 3.87 -15.01
N ASP A 86 -2.19 2.76 -15.48
CA ASP A 86 -2.46 1.44 -14.93
C ASP A 86 -1.65 1.27 -13.64
N TYR A 87 -2.36 1.01 -12.55
CA TYR A 87 -1.78 0.71 -11.27
C TYR A 87 -2.31 -0.60 -10.73
N ARG A 88 -1.42 -1.38 -10.13
CA ARG A 88 -1.81 -2.42 -9.17
C ARG A 88 -1.60 -1.87 -7.77
N VAL A 89 -2.68 -1.84 -7.00
CA VAL A 89 -2.71 -1.33 -5.64
C VAL A 89 -3.32 -2.38 -4.74
N PHE A 90 -2.64 -2.71 -3.65
CA PHE A 90 -3.14 -3.65 -2.67
C PHE A 90 -2.82 -3.17 -1.25
N LEU A 91 -3.63 -3.63 -0.31
CA LEU A 91 -3.48 -3.43 1.11
C LEU A 91 -3.13 -4.77 1.75
N ILE A 92 -2.07 -4.80 2.54
CA ILE A 92 -1.57 -6.01 3.21
C ILE A 92 -1.26 -5.70 4.68
N GLU A 93 -1.53 -6.67 5.57
CA GLU A 93 -1.20 -6.56 6.98
C GLU A 93 0.29 -6.80 7.21
N GLY A 94 0.88 -6.08 8.17
CA GLY A 94 2.25 -6.24 8.61
C GLY A 94 2.43 -7.35 9.63
N VAL A 95 3.66 -7.82 9.77
CA VAL A 95 4.00 -8.97 10.64
C VAL A 95 4.33 -8.59 12.08
N ASP A 96 4.13 -7.35 12.49
CA ASP A 96 4.66 -6.76 13.73
C ASP A 96 4.70 -7.74 14.93
N GLY A 97 5.92 -8.22 15.23
CA GLY A 97 6.26 -9.03 16.41
C GLY A 97 5.98 -10.54 16.35
N ASN A 98 5.12 -11.02 15.45
CA ASN A 98 4.75 -12.45 15.39
C ASN A 98 4.56 -12.86 13.92
N GLY A 99 5.70 -13.05 13.23
CA GLY A 99 5.71 -13.65 11.91
C GLY A 99 5.09 -15.06 11.92
N PRO A 100 4.87 -15.68 10.75
CA PRO A 100 4.18 -16.98 10.63
C PRO A 100 4.81 -18.15 11.41
N ASP A 101 5.97 -17.95 12.04
CA ASP A 101 6.66 -18.92 12.87
C ASP A 101 6.02 -19.13 14.26
N GLU A 102 5.50 -18.09 14.91
CA GLU A 102 4.97 -18.24 16.29
C GLU A 102 3.52 -18.77 16.30
N ALA A 103 2.70 -18.39 15.31
CA ALA A 103 1.34 -18.93 15.15
C ALA A 103 1.32 -20.44 14.87
N ASN A 104 2.40 -21.01 14.33
CA ASN A 104 2.52 -22.44 14.05
C ASN A 104 3.24 -23.23 15.17
N ALA A 105 3.94 -22.54 16.08
CA ALA A 105 4.59 -23.14 17.24
C ALA A 105 3.57 -23.60 18.30
N THR A 106 2.47 -22.85 18.49
CA THR A 106 1.45 -23.15 19.50
C THR A 106 0.54 -24.32 19.12
N ALA A 107 0.49 -24.71 17.84
CA ALA A 107 -0.30 -25.85 17.37
C ALA A 107 0.41 -27.21 17.55
N SER A 108 1.72 -27.21 17.82
CA SER A 108 2.52 -28.43 17.96
C SER A 108 2.74 -28.88 19.41
N ALA A 109 2.31 -28.09 20.40
CA ALA A 109 2.41 -28.44 21.81
C ALA A 109 1.16 -29.19 22.28
N HIS A 110 1.07 -30.48 21.97
CA HIS A 110 0.18 -31.38 22.73
C HIS A 110 0.79 -31.64 24.11
N PRO A 111 0.00 -31.56 25.22
CA PRO A 111 0.50 -31.88 26.54
C PRO A 111 0.75 -33.39 26.65
N THR A 112 1.88 -33.73 27.23
CA THR A 112 2.25 -35.08 27.68
C THR A 112 1.16 -35.68 28.56
N SER A 113 0.90 -36.98 28.45
CA SER A 113 0.30 -37.73 29.55
C SER A 113 1.06 -39.04 29.78
N SER A 114 1.53 -39.10 31.03
CA SER A 114 2.01 -40.15 31.93
C SER A 114 1.95 -41.62 31.52
#